data_AF-A0A385FXJ9-F1
#
_entry.id   AF-A0A385FXJ9-F1
#
_cell.length_a   1.000
_cell.length_b   1.000
_cell.length_c   1.000
_cell.angle_alpha   90.00
_cell.angle_beta   90.00
_cell.angle_gamma   90.00
#
_symmetry.space_group_name_H-M   'P 1'
#
loop_
_entity.id
_entity.type
_entity.pdbx_description
1 polymer ?
#
loop_
_entity_poly.entity_id
_entity_poly.type
_entity_poly.pdbx_seq_one_letter_code
_entity_poly.pdbx_strand_id
1 'polypeptide(L)'
;MSIKSLNSGDTIAGLLVDGVKETPYTGATLKMESSTGVMVEIPYVDHPEANQFNHVAHWFKTRTPPMNLTLQTPDGEVGLFGIRWMGHRFGAGLSLGKLKPRETLLGEYDGNLDEPLLVDKARSRIDGLAEWTSLKSLDVLPESDDQGLLKQLTINAKPVDGGTWNQGEATMQFVSEWRTSLPDKTTKRGLNIDEDVVLVSQFPTPRTFREHLAEQRKVVHLLTLVSGLPIHFREHKVTSPGIVTRSLAGTVLDHPNSPLISGDTVQDYAHPAPASNDFNLLLASFDQLGIKGMKSWSENYDRWSKFILPAVGLLGRSRPFAEDVVNTLSMSIEAAGHLIGKRAGEECTYAGKKLVTSTYVFRCLDVVGVHWGEIAPNYEGLARGIGKTYNATKHFNEGKYPDAEVLYLVSAVIRYIVRLLALHLADETGALLAAFKKEGALLRLKNLHKHYGVSFDAKGNVVPYQEGIV
;
A
#
# COMPACT_ATOMS: atom_id res chain seq x y z
N MET A 1 -7.56 -28.67 13.80
CA MET A 1 -7.41 -27.21 14.03
C MET A 1 -6.62 -26.67 12.84
N SER A 2 -6.74 -25.38 12.49
CA SER A 2 -5.93 -24.77 11.43
C SER A 2 -5.16 -23.58 12.00
N ILE A 3 -3.92 -23.39 11.53
CA ILE A 3 -3.15 -22.19 11.82
C ILE A 3 -3.85 -21.01 11.14
N LYS A 4 -4.32 -20.04 11.93
CA LYS A 4 -5.10 -18.89 11.43
C LYS A 4 -4.29 -17.60 11.30
N SER A 5 -3.12 -17.53 11.92
CA SER A 5 -2.26 -16.35 11.92
C SER A 5 -0.84 -16.72 12.30
N LEU A 6 0.13 -15.96 11.79
CA LEU A 6 1.53 -15.95 12.24
C LEU A 6 1.94 -14.50 12.51
N ASN A 7 2.38 -14.25 13.73
CA ASN A 7 2.88 -12.96 14.18
C ASN A 7 4.41 -12.97 14.20
N SER A 8 5.00 -11.78 14.24
CA SER A 8 6.45 -11.68 14.32
C SER A 8 6.98 -12.29 15.63
N GLY A 9 8.01 -13.13 15.51
CA GLY A 9 8.56 -13.92 16.60
C GLY A 9 7.99 -15.33 16.69
N ASP A 10 6.87 -15.60 16.00
CA ASP A 10 6.29 -16.95 15.99
C ASP A 10 7.23 -17.95 15.31
N THR A 11 7.28 -19.14 15.88
CA THR A 11 8.08 -20.26 15.39
C THR A 11 7.22 -21.51 15.35
N ILE A 12 7.23 -22.21 14.21
CA ILE A 12 6.49 -23.45 14.01
C ILE A 12 7.45 -24.53 13.54
N ALA A 13 7.44 -25.68 14.23
CA ALA A 13 8.18 -26.86 13.81
C ALA A 13 7.24 -27.83 13.08
N GLY A 14 7.74 -28.47 12.03
CA GLY A 14 6.95 -29.42 11.24
C GLY A 14 7.80 -30.28 10.32
N LEU A 15 7.12 -31.02 9.46
CA LEU A 15 7.71 -31.89 8.45
C LEU A 15 7.48 -31.29 7.06
N LEU A 16 8.55 -31.01 6.33
CA LEU A 16 8.50 -30.56 4.95
C LEU A 16 8.25 -31.73 3.99
N VAL A 17 7.38 -31.47 3.03
CA VAL A 17 6.99 -32.34 1.93
C VAL A 17 7.22 -31.58 0.63
N ASP A 18 7.88 -32.23 -0.34
CA ASP A 18 8.23 -31.67 -1.64
C ASP A 18 7.34 -32.16 -2.80
N GLY A 19 6.32 -32.96 -2.49
CA GLY A 19 5.37 -33.50 -3.47
C GLY A 19 5.87 -34.74 -4.22
N VAL A 20 7.11 -35.18 -3.98
CA VAL A 20 7.67 -36.38 -4.61
C VAL A 20 7.41 -37.59 -3.70
N LYS A 21 6.80 -38.65 -4.25
CA LYS A 21 6.28 -39.78 -3.45
C LYS A 21 7.36 -40.58 -2.71
N GLU A 22 8.58 -40.60 -3.25
CA GLU A 22 9.70 -41.42 -2.74
C GLU A 22 10.69 -40.63 -1.87
N THR A 23 10.54 -39.30 -1.76
CA THR A 23 11.40 -38.46 -0.94
C THR A 23 10.96 -38.48 0.53
N PRO A 24 11.90 -38.71 1.46
CA PRO A 24 11.60 -38.63 2.88
C PRO A 24 11.18 -37.24 3.32
N TYR A 25 10.24 -37.19 4.26
CA TYR A 25 9.85 -35.94 4.90
C TYR A 25 11.02 -35.40 5.72
N THR A 26 11.23 -34.09 5.69
CA THR A 26 12.36 -33.47 6.39
C THR A 26 11.87 -32.55 7.50
N GLY A 27 12.40 -32.72 8.71
CA GLY A 27 12.12 -31.80 9.81
C GLY A 27 12.57 -30.37 9.46
N ALA A 28 11.72 -29.39 9.73
CA ALA A 28 12.03 -27.98 9.50
C ALA A 28 11.41 -27.09 10.57
N THR A 29 11.94 -25.88 10.66
CA THR A 29 11.43 -24.82 11.51
C THR A 29 11.10 -23.59 10.66
N LEU A 30 9.84 -23.20 10.68
CA LEU A 30 9.35 -21.94 10.12
C LEU A 30 9.45 -20.85 11.19
N LYS A 31 9.98 -19.69 10.82
CA LYS A 31 10.10 -18.51 11.68
C LYS A 31 9.49 -17.30 10.97
N MET A 32 8.69 -16.52 11.69
CA MET A 32 8.16 -15.26 11.19
C MET A 32 9.03 -14.09 11.68
N GLU A 33 9.92 -13.60 10.82
CA GLU A 33 10.82 -12.47 11.11
C GLU A 33 10.16 -11.13 10.72
N SER A 34 10.33 -10.09 11.55
CA SER A 34 9.61 -8.81 11.38
C SER A 34 9.92 -8.09 10.06
N SER A 35 11.17 -8.19 9.57
CA SER A 35 11.66 -7.40 8.43
C SER A 35 11.78 -8.21 7.13
N THR A 36 11.91 -9.52 7.24
CA THR A 36 12.14 -10.43 6.10
C THR A 36 10.94 -11.34 5.85
N GLY A 37 10.04 -11.50 6.83
CA GLY A 37 8.88 -12.38 6.77
C GLY A 37 9.20 -13.83 7.10
N VAL A 38 8.53 -14.75 6.40
CA VAL A 38 8.65 -16.18 6.68
C VAL A 38 10.02 -16.69 6.22
N MET A 39 10.73 -17.35 7.14
CA MET A 39 12.00 -18.02 6.92
C MET A 39 11.88 -19.49 7.33
N VAL A 40 12.37 -20.39 6.50
CA VAL A 40 12.36 -21.84 6.77
C VAL A 40 13.78 -22.33 6.95
N GLU A 41 14.05 -22.88 8.13
CA GLU A 41 15.33 -23.48 8.50
C GLU A 41 15.23 -25.00 8.47
N ILE A 42 16.14 -25.64 7.74
CA ILE A 42 16.11 -27.09 7.47
C ILE A 42 17.42 -27.70 7.95
N PRO A 43 17.46 -28.37 9.13
CA PRO A 43 18.61 -29.16 9.52
C PRO A 43 18.72 -30.41 8.64
N TYR A 44 19.92 -30.71 8.15
CA TYR A 44 20.18 -31.92 7.38
C TYR A 44 21.60 -32.44 7.62
N VAL A 45 21.81 -33.74 7.42
CA VAL A 45 23.12 -34.38 7.51
C VAL A 45 23.71 -34.47 6.10
N ASP A 46 24.89 -33.89 5.91
CA ASP A 46 25.63 -33.98 4.65
C ASP A 46 26.72 -35.06 4.76
N HIS A 47 26.29 -36.32 4.73
CA HIS A 47 27.16 -37.49 4.84
C HIS A 47 26.73 -38.58 3.85
N PRO A 48 27.66 -39.27 3.15
CA PRO A 48 27.32 -40.28 2.14
C PRO A 48 26.43 -41.42 2.63
N GLU A 49 26.50 -41.76 3.91
CA GLU A 49 25.68 -42.83 4.52
C GLU A 49 24.28 -42.36 4.95
N ALA A 50 24.04 -41.05 4.97
CA ALA A 50 22.79 -40.45 5.43
C ALA A 50 21.79 -40.24 4.28
N ASN A 51 21.46 -41.33 3.58
CA ASN A 51 20.68 -41.30 2.33
C ASN A 51 19.36 -40.51 2.41
N GLN A 52 18.72 -40.48 3.58
CA GLN A 52 17.48 -39.75 3.80
C GLN A 52 17.58 -38.23 3.65
N PHE A 53 18.79 -37.66 3.66
CA PHE A 53 19.02 -36.22 3.49
C PHE A 53 19.59 -35.87 2.12
N ASN A 54 19.80 -36.85 1.22
CA ASN A 54 20.45 -36.62 -0.07
C ASN A 54 19.69 -35.59 -0.92
N HIS A 55 18.36 -35.59 -0.90
CA HIS A 55 17.54 -34.63 -1.62
C HIS A 55 17.72 -33.21 -1.08
N VAL A 56 17.67 -33.03 0.24
CA VAL A 56 17.87 -31.72 0.87
C VAL A 56 19.30 -31.23 0.69
N ALA A 57 20.29 -32.11 0.87
CA ALA A 57 21.68 -31.79 0.61
C ALA A 57 21.89 -31.36 -0.85
N HIS A 58 21.20 -32.00 -1.81
CA HIS A 58 21.20 -31.59 -3.20
C HIS A 58 20.68 -30.17 -3.36
N TRP A 59 19.50 -29.83 -2.82
CA TRP A 59 18.90 -28.49 -2.90
C TRP A 59 19.89 -27.38 -2.50
N PHE A 60 20.61 -27.58 -1.39
CA PHE A 60 21.52 -26.56 -0.86
C PHE A 60 22.88 -26.53 -1.54
N LYS A 61 23.38 -27.67 -2.05
CA LYS A 61 24.62 -27.74 -2.84
C LYS A 61 24.47 -27.14 -4.23
N THR A 62 23.37 -27.45 -4.92
CA THR A 62 23.10 -26.93 -6.27
C THR A 62 22.43 -25.57 -6.27
N ARG A 63 21.93 -25.11 -5.11
CA ARG A 63 21.14 -23.87 -4.94
C ARG A 63 19.84 -23.89 -5.73
N THR A 64 19.25 -25.07 -5.91
CA THR A 64 17.99 -25.29 -6.63
C THR A 64 17.00 -26.04 -5.74
N PRO A 65 16.47 -25.40 -4.67
CA PRO A 65 15.37 -25.98 -3.91
C PRO A 65 14.10 -26.10 -4.77
N PRO A 66 13.14 -26.97 -4.38
CA PRO A 66 11.82 -26.98 -4.98
C PRO A 66 11.16 -25.60 -4.89
N MET A 67 10.41 -25.25 -5.92
CA MET A 67 9.73 -23.95 -6.00
C MET A 67 8.61 -23.84 -4.97
N ASN A 68 7.97 -24.95 -4.63
CA ASN A 68 6.91 -25.01 -3.63
C ASN A 68 7.13 -26.22 -2.71
N LEU A 69 6.75 -26.06 -1.45
CA LEU A 69 6.81 -27.09 -0.42
C LEU A 69 5.57 -26.97 0.47
N THR A 70 5.29 -28.03 1.20
CA THR A 70 4.26 -28.02 2.25
C THR A 70 4.92 -28.33 3.58
N LEU A 71 4.59 -27.57 4.63
CA LEU A 71 4.96 -27.87 6.01
C LEU A 71 3.77 -28.47 6.75
N GLN A 72 3.90 -29.74 7.10
CA GLN A 72 2.92 -30.48 7.90
C GLN A 72 3.19 -30.26 9.39
N THR A 73 2.17 -29.81 10.13
CA THR A 73 2.26 -29.53 11.57
C THR A 73 1.08 -30.17 12.31
N PRO A 74 1.17 -30.41 13.63
CA PRO A 74 0.04 -30.90 14.41
C PRO A 74 -1.20 -29.98 14.37
N ASP A 75 -0.99 -28.68 14.16
CA ASP A 75 -2.04 -27.65 14.16
C ASP A 75 -2.58 -27.33 12.75
N GLY A 76 -2.11 -28.05 11.74
CA GLY A 76 -2.53 -27.90 10.35
C GLY A 76 -1.38 -27.72 9.37
N GLU A 77 -1.73 -27.56 8.11
CA GLU A 77 -0.79 -27.43 7.01
C GLU A 77 -0.43 -25.97 6.73
N VAL A 78 0.81 -25.74 6.29
CA VAL A 78 1.27 -24.45 5.75
C VAL A 78 1.87 -24.67 4.36
N GLY A 79 1.27 -24.05 3.34
CA GLY A 79 1.81 -24.06 1.98
C GLY A 79 2.89 -22.98 1.80
N LEU A 80 4.00 -23.34 1.16
CA LEU A 80 5.17 -22.48 0.94
C LEU A 80 5.41 -22.37 -0.57
N PHE A 81 5.24 -21.18 -1.15
CA PHE A 81 5.28 -21.00 -2.60
C PHE A 81 6.32 -19.99 -3.06
N GLY A 82 6.87 -20.20 -4.25
CA GLY A 82 7.86 -19.31 -4.86
C GLY A 82 9.16 -19.22 -4.05
N ILE A 83 9.62 -20.36 -3.54
CA ILE A 83 10.75 -20.49 -2.62
C ILE A 83 12.05 -20.00 -3.26
N ARG A 84 12.82 -19.25 -2.46
CA ARG A 84 14.18 -18.81 -2.80
C ARG A 84 15.19 -19.41 -1.84
N TRP A 85 16.34 -19.80 -2.38
CA TRP A 85 17.51 -20.19 -1.60
C TRP A 85 18.12 -18.97 -0.90
N MET A 86 18.38 -19.08 0.39
CA MET A 86 18.96 -18.00 1.20
C MET A 86 20.34 -18.30 1.77
N GLY A 87 20.80 -19.55 1.65
CA GLY A 87 22.09 -19.98 2.19
C GLY A 87 22.04 -21.34 2.87
N HIS A 88 23.19 -21.84 3.26
CA HIS A 88 23.33 -22.91 4.24
C HIS A 88 24.57 -22.66 5.11
N ARG A 89 24.62 -23.26 6.29
CA ARG A 89 25.82 -23.36 7.13
C ARG A 89 26.23 -24.82 7.23
N PHE A 90 27.53 -25.09 7.14
CA PHE A 90 28.11 -26.42 7.27
C PHE A 90 28.92 -26.52 8.57
N GLY A 91 28.80 -27.63 9.29
CA GLY A 91 29.65 -27.92 10.45
C GLY A 91 29.70 -29.41 10.77
N ALA A 92 30.89 -30.02 10.75
CA ALA A 92 31.15 -31.40 11.20
C ALA A 92 30.08 -32.45 10.77
N GLY A 93 29.62 -32.39 9.51
CA GLY A 93 28.60 -33.31 8.95
C GLY A 93 27.14 -32.88 9.20
N LEU A 94 26.88 -31.91 10.07
CA LEU A 94 25.59 -31.29 10.29
C LEU A 94 25.50 -29.97 9.52
N SER A 95 24.41 -29.78 8.80
CA SER A 95 24.16 -28.57 8.02
C SER A 95 22.81 -27.97 8.36
N LEU A 96 22.73 -26.64 8.20
CA LEU A 96 21.48 -25.89 8.35
C LEU A 96 21.23 -25.10 7.09
N GLY A 97 20.24 -25.51 6.31
CA GLY A 97 19.78 -24.81 5.13
C GLY A 97 18.74 -23.74 5.45
N LYS A 98 18.71 -22.67 4.65
CA LYS A 98 17.73 -21.58 4.77
C LYS A 98 17.01 -21.34 3.46
N LEU A 99 15.69 -21.37 3.52
CA LEU A 99 14.78 -21.07 2.41
C LEU A 99 13.87 -19.90 2.80
N LYS A 100 13.46 -19.14 1.79
CA LYS A 100 12.50 -18.05 1.94
C LYS A 100 11.36 -18.22 0.94
N PRO A 101 10.16 -18.65 1.36
CA PRO A 101 8.99 -18.59 0.52
C PRO A 101 8.67 -17.14 0.15
N ARG A 102 8.10 -16.94 -1.03
CA ARG A 102 7.53 -15.65 -1.40
C ARG A 102 6.14 -15.50 -0.82
N GLU A 103 5.31 -16.53 -0.98
CA GLU A 103 3.95 -16.58 -0.43
C GLU A 103 3.86 -17.75 0.56
N THR A 104 3.26 -17.50 1.72
CA THR A 104 2.99 -18.52 2.74
C THR A 104 1.50 -18.58 2.99
N LEU A 105 0.88 -19.70 2.62
CA LEU A 105 -0.55 -19.95 2.78
C LEU A 105 -0.80 -20.67 4.10
N LEU A 106 -1.66 -20.11 4.94
CA LEU A 106 -2.07 -20.73 6.21
C LEU A 106 -3.38 -21.50 5.99
N GLY A 107 -3.26 -22.76 5.63
CA GLY A 107 -4.38 -23.59 5.24
C GLY A 107 -3.94 -24.82 4.45
N GLU A 108 -4.84 -25.80 4.37
CA GLU A 108 -4.65 -27.03 3.58
C GLU A 108 -4.70 -26.70 2.08
N TYR A 109 -3.73 -27.22 1.33
CA TYR A 109 -3.63 -27.03 -0.11
C TYR A 109 -3.45 -28.35 -0.85
N ASP A 110 -4.44 -28.74 -1.63
CA ASP A 110 -4.48 -29.96 -2.44
C ASP A 110 -3.92 -29.81 -3.86
N GLY A 111 -3.42 -28.63 -4.21
CA GLY A 111 -2.89 -28.39 -5.55
C GLY A 111 -1.55 -29.08 -5.79
N ASN A 112 -1.19 -29.25 -7.07
CA ASN A 112 0.09 -29.79 -7.46
C ASN A 112 1.25 -28.86 -7.04
N LEU A 113 2.23 -29.36 -6.28
CA LEU A 113 3.39 -28.59 -5.84
C LEU A 113 4.39 -28.27 -6.97
N ASP A 114 4.30 -28.92 -8.13
CA ASP A 114 5.05 -28.53 -9.32
C ASP A 114 4.50 -27.25 -9.98
N GLU A 115 3.26 -26.86 -9.64
CA GLU A 115 2.58 -25.68 -10.18
C GLU A 115 2.63 -24.50 -9.20
N PRO A 116 2.64 -23.25 -9.70
CA PRO A 116 2.55 -22.09 -8.82
C PRO A 116 1.20 -22.03 -8.10
N LEU A 117 1.15 -21.36 -6.94
CA LEU A 117 -0.12 -21.02 -6.31
C LEU A 117 -0.93 -20.07 -7.21
N LEU A 118 -2.03 -20.60 -7.75
CA LEU A 118 -3.02 -19.82 -8.48
C LEU A 118 -4.22 -19.50 -7.58
N VAL A 119 -4.62 -18.24 -7.60
CA VAL A 119 -5.64 -17.64 -6.75
C VAL A 119 -6.79 -17.17 -7.62
N ASP A 120 -8.02 -17.47 -7.18
CA ASP A 120 -9.24 -16.99 -7.83
C ASP A 120 -9.57 -15.57 -7.37
N LYS A 121 -9.55 -15.37 -6.05
CA LYS A 121 -9.86 -14.10 -5.39
C LYS A 121 -8.84 -13.82 -4.32
N ALA A 122 -8.37 -12.58 -4.30
CA ALA A 122 -7.56 -12.05 -3.23
C ALA A 122 -8.32 -10.94 -2.52
N ARG A 123 -8.30 -10.97 -1.19
CA ARG A 123 -8.97 -10.00 -0.31
C ARG A 123 -7.91 -9.39 0.58
N SER A 124 -7.84 -8.08 0.61
CA SER A 124 -6.81 -7.38 1.35
C SER A 124 -7.40 -6.30 2.23
N ARG A 125 -6.99 -6.32 3.49
CA ARG A 125 -7.22 -5.22 4.42
C ARG A 125 -6.12 -4.18 4.26
N ILE A 126 -6.52 -2.92 4.16
CA ILE A 126 -5.64 -1.79 3.85
C ILE A 126 -5.99 -0.66 4.81
N ASP A 127 -4.98 0.08 5.29
CA ASP A 127 -5.22 1.25 6.13
C ASP A 127 -6.17 2.27 5.50
N GLY A 128 -7.03 2.87 6.31
CA GLY A 128 -7.86 4.00 5.88
C GLY A 128 -8.99 3.65 4.91
N LEU A 129 -9.15 2.37 4.54
CA LEU A 129 -10.11 1.99 3.52
C LEU A 129 -11.55 2.16 4.04
N ALA A 130 -11.80 1.83 5.31
CA ALA A 130 -13.07 2.10 5.96
C ALA A 130 -13.35 3.60 6.08
N GLU A 131 -12.37 4.40 6.53
CA GLU A 131 -12.50 5.85 6.65
C GLU A 131 -12.76 6.53 5.31
N TRP A 132 -12.04 6.11 4.26
CA TRP A 132 -12.15 6.72 2.94
C TRP A 132 -13.45 6.35 2.21
N THR A 133 -13.90 5.10 2.36
CA THR A 133 -15.13 4.61 1.71
C THR A 133 -16.38 4.93 2.49
N SER A 134 -16.28 5.15 3.80
CA SER A 134 -17.42 5.36 4.71
C SER A 134 -18.46 4.23 4.68
N LEU A 135 -18.10 3.05 4.20
CA LEU A 135 -18.98 1.88 4.18
C LEU A 135 -19.19 1.36 5.59
N LYS A 136 -20.44 1.02 5.90
CA LYS A 136 -20.84 0.45 7.18
C LYS A 136 -21.62 -0.83 6.94
N SER A 137 -21.18 -1.88 7.61
CA SER A 137 -21.81 -3.18 7.78
C SER A 137 -22.68 -3.30 9.04
N LEU A 138 -22.58 -2.35 9.98
CA LEU A 138 -23.29 -2.37 11.27
C LEU A 138 -24.33 -1.26 11.37
N ASP A 139 -25.59 -1.66 11.60
CA ASP A 139 -26.65 -0.76 12.07
C ASP A 139 -26.92 -1.03 13.56
N VAL A 140 -26.69 -0.01 14.40
CA VAL A 140 -26.88 -0.08 15.85
C VAL A 140 -28.11 0.72 16.23
N LEU A 141 -29.15 0.04 16.73
CA LEU A 141 -30.45 0.61 17.07
C LEU A 141 -30.66 0.52 18.60
N PRO A 142 -30.32 1.58 19.36
CA PRO A 142 -30.63 1.66 20.78
C PRO A 142 -32.11 2.02 21.01
N GLU A 143 -32.74 1.37 21.97
CA GLU A 143 -34.05 1.72 22.51
C GLU A 143 -33.90 2.08 23.99
N SER A 144 -34.39 3.26 24.36
CA SER A 144 -34.39 3.73 25.75
C SER A 144 -35.79 3.68 26.34
N ASP A 145 -35.88 3.58 27.66
CA ASP A 145 -37.13 3.71 28.39
C ASP A 145 -37.58 5.18 28.58
N ASP A 146 -38.71 5.38 29.26
CA ASP A 146 -39.29 6.69 29.54
C ASP A 146 -38.41 7.60 30.42
N GLN A 147 -37.37 7.05 31.05
CA GLN A 147 -36.38 7.78 31.86
C GLN A 147 -35.09 8.08 31.06
N GLY A 148 -35.03 7.66 29.79
CA GLY A 148 -33.86 7.81 28.92
C GLY A 148 -32.78 6.76 29.15
N LEU A 149 -33.04 5.73 29.96
CA LEU A 149 -32.09 4.64 30.19
C LEU A 149 -32.17 3.62 29.05
N LEU A 150 -31.01 3.16 28.56
CA LEU A 150 -30.94 2.16 27.50
C LEU A 150 -31.57 0.84 27.96
N LYS A 151 -32.64 0.42 27.30
CA LYS A 151 -33.43 -0.79 27.60
C LYS A 151 -33.13 -1.94 26.65
N GLN A 152 -32.89 -1.64 25.38
CA GLN A 152 -32.60 -2.65 24.35
C GLN A 152 -31.55 -2.11 23.35
N LEU A 153 -30.74 -3.04 22.82
CA LEU A 153 -29.79 -2.78 21.75
C LEU A 153 -29.97 -3.84 20.67
N THR A 154 -30.40 -3.43 19.48
CA THR A 154 -30.45 -4.31 18.30
C THR A 154 -29.28 -3.98 17.39
N ILE A 155 -28.48 -4.99 17.05
CA ILE A 155 -27.35 -4.83 16.13
C ILE A 155 -27.64 -5.68 14.89
N ASN A 156 -27.75 -5.03 13.74
CA ASN A 156 -27.83 -5.71 12.45
C ASN A 156 -26.46 -5.62 11.78
N ALA A 157 -25.84 -6.77 11.58
CA ALA A 157 -24.54 -6.88 10.93
C ALA A 157 -24.67 -7.57 9.56
N LYS A 158 -24.44 -6.85 8.48
CA LYS A 158 -24.55 -7.35 7.10
C LYS A 158 -23.45 -6.74 6.23
N PRO A 159 -22.68 -7.55 5.47
CA PRO A 159 -21.78 -7.01 4.46
C PRO A 159 -22.52 -6.14 3.44
N VAL A 160 -21.92 -5.02 3.07
CA VAL A 160 -22.37 -4.06 2.07
C VAL A 160 -21.33 -3.99 0.96
N ASP A 161 -21.80 -4.06 -0.28
CA ASP A 161 -20.98 -3.88 -1.46
C ASP A 161 -20.74 -2.38 -1.70
N GLY A 162 -19.48 -1.97 -1.62
CA GLY A 162 -19.03 -0.60 -1.90
C GLY A 162 -18.87 -0.27 -3.39
N GLY A 163 -19.22 -1.22 -4.26
CA GLY A 163 -19.15 -1.07 -5.71
C GLY A 163 -17.98 -1.81 -6.36
N THR A 164 -18.14 -2.03 -7.66
CA THR A 164 -17.28 -2.91 -8.47
C THR A 164 -16.84 -2.19 -9.74
N TRP A 165 -15.59 -2.37 -10.12
CA TRP A 165 -15.04 -1.85 -11.38
C TRP A 165 -14.05 -2.82 -12.01
N ASN A 166 -13.76 -2.60 -13.29
CA ASN A 166 -12.71 -3.32 -13.98
C ASN A 166 -11.46 -2.45 -14.00
N GLN A 167 -10.32 -3.08 -13.77
CA GLN A 167 -9.01 -2.48 -13.77
C GLN A 167 -8.06 -3.44 -14.51
N GLY A 168 -7.78 -3.11 -15.77
CA GLY A 168 -7.21 -4.08 -16.70
C GLY A 168 -8.12 -5.30 -16.85
N GLU A 169 -7.56 -6.49 -16.66
CA GLU A 169 -8.31 -7.76 -16.64
C GLU A 169 -8.96 -8.06 -15.28
N ALA A 170 -8.59 -7.36 -14.21
CA ALA A 170 -9.09 -7.64 -12.88
C ALA A 170 -10.42 -6.94 -12.61
N THR A 171 -11.37 -7.68 -12.05
CA THR A 171 -12.55 -7.12 -11.39
C THR A 171 -12.17 -6.78 -9.95
N MET A 172 -12.33 -5.52 -9.59
CA MET A 172 -12.03 -4.96 -8.27
C MET A 172 -13.32 -4.60 -7.54
N GLN A 173 -13.35 -4.78 -6.22
CA GLN A 173 -14.54 -4.51 -5.41
C GLN A 173 -14.17 -4.06 -4.00
N PHE A 174 -14.92 -3.11 -3.45
CA PHE A 174 -14.93 -2.82 -2.01
C PHE A 174 -16.05 -3.59 -1.32
N VAL A 175 -15.74 -4.26 -0.22
CA VAL A 175 -16.72 -5.01 0.57
C VAL A 175 -16.51 -4.68 2.04
N SER A 176 -17.56 -4.27 2.74
CA SER A 176 -17.49 -4.15 4.20
C SER A 176 -17.57 -5.52 4.85
N GLU A 177 -16.75 -5.77 5.86
CA GLU A 177 -16.77 -6.99 6.66
C GLU A 177 -17.00 -6.66 8.13
N TRP A 178 -17.50 -7.64 8.87
CA TRP A 178 -17.55 -7.57 10.32
C TRP A 178 -17.03 -8.88 10.91
N ARG A 179 -16.43 -8.78 12.10
CA ARG A 179 -15.96 -9.92 12.88
C ARG A 179 -16.40 -9.76 14.32
N THR A 180 -16.64 -10.89 14.97
CA THR A 180 -16.86 -10.91 16.41
C THR A 180 -15.60 -11.40 17.10
N SER A 181 -15.28 -10.78 18.22
CA SER A 181 -14.26 -11.29 19.15
C SER A 181 -14.89 -11.47 20.52
N LEU A 182 -14.44 -12.51 21.23
CA LEU A 182 -14.79 -12.68 22.62
C LEU A 182 -14.15 -11.53 23.42
N PRO A 183 -14.86 -10.97 24.42
CA PRO A 183 -14.32 -9.93 25.28
C PRO A 183 -13.07 -10.41 26.00
N ASP A 184 -12.21 -9.48 26.36
CA ASP A 184 -10.92 -9.76 26.98
C ASP A 184 -11.05 -10.63 28.25
N LYS A 185 -9.98 -11.37 28.60
CA LYS A 185 -10.00 -12.42 29.63
C LYS A 185 -10.50 -11.94 31.01
N THR A 186 -10.46 -10.64 31.26
CA THR A 186 -10.85 -9.98 32.51
C THR A 186 -12.35 -9.75 32.66
N THR A 187 -13.07 -9.39 31.58
CA THR A 187 -14.50 -9.03 31.67
C THR A 187 -15.43 -10.22 31.50
N LYS A 188 -15.01 -11.30 30.81
CA LYS A 188 -15.75 -12.58 30.56
C LYS A 188 -17.21 -12.42 30.07
N ARG A 189 -17.67 -11.20 29.80
CA ARG A 189 -19.05 -10.82 29.43
C ARG A 189 -18.96 -9.67 28.43
N GLY A 190 -19.76 -9.74 27.37
CA GLY A 190 -19.75 -8.79 26.27
C GLY A 190 -19.59 -9.47 24.91
N LEU A 191 -19.88 -8.72 23.85
CA LEU A 191 -19.64 -9.08 22.47
C LEU A 191 -18.92 -7.89 21.84
N ASN A 192 -17.70 -8.09 21.34
CA ASN A 192 -17.04 -7.08 20.53
C ASN A 192 -17.31 -7.39 19.05
N ILE A 193 -17.76 -6.37 18.31
CA ILE A 193 -18.02 -6.47 16.87
C ILE A 193 -17.12 -5.42 16.22
N ASP A 194 -16.10 -5.89 15.51
CA ASP A 194 -15.25 -5.01 14.71
C ASP A 194 -15.79 -4.98 13.28
N GLU A 195 -15.86 -3.79 12.71
CA GLU A 195 -16.18 -3.53 11.31
C GLU A 195 -14.92 -3.12 10.55
N ASP A 196 -14.85 -3.50 9.28
CA ASP A 196 -13.74 -3.16 8.41
C ASP A 196 -14.19 -3.10 6.93
N VAL A 197 -13.30 -2.67 6.05
CA VAL A 197 -13.51 -2.72 4.60
C VAL A 197 -12.31 -3.42 3.97
N VAL A 198 -12.59 -4.36 3.06
CA VAL A 198 -11.56 -5.06 2.29
C VAL A 198 -11.64 -4.72 0.83
N LEU A 199 -10.47 -4.67 0.19
CA LEU A 199 -10.34 -4.62 -1.26
C LEU A 199 -10.25 -6.04 -1.80
N VAL A 200 -11.16 -6.39 -2.70
CA VAL A 200 -11.21 -7.68 -3.38
C VAL A 200 -10.75 -7.51 -4.82
N SER A 201 -9.92 -8.44 -5.31
CA SER A 201 -9.58 -8.56 -6.72
C SER A 201 -9.83 -9.98 -7.21
N GLN A 202 -10.37 -10.09 -8.42
CA GLN A 202 -10.67 -11.35 -9.10
C GLN A 202 -10.31 -11.24 -10.59
N PHE A 203 -9.69 -12.27 -11.15
CA PHE A 203 -9.44 -12.36 -12.59
C PHE A 203 -10.40 -13.37 -13.26
N PRO A 204 -10.62 -13.28 -14.60
CA PRO A 204 -11.42 -14.25 -15.34
C PRO A 204 -10.86 -15.67 -15.26
N THR A 205 -9.53 -15.79 -15.17
CA THR A 205 -8.80 -17.03 -14.93
C THR A 205 -7.95 -16.89 -13.68
N PRO A 206 -7.71 -17.97 -12.92
CA PRO A 206 -6.89 -17.91 -11.70
C PRO A 206 -5.48 -17.38 -12.02
N ARG A 207 -4.97 -16.46 -11.18
CA ARG A 207 -3.68 -15.78 -11.37
C ARG A 207 -2.81 -15.91 -10.13
N THR A 208 -1.53 -15.57 -10.25
CA THR A 208 -0.65 -15.54 -9.08
C THR A 208 -1.08 -14.43 -8.11
N PHE A 209 -0.87 -14.62 -6.81
CA PHE A 209 -1.18 -13.57 -5.82
C PHE A 209 -0.46 -12.24 -6.13
N ARG A 210 0.73 -12.30 -6.73
CA ARG A 210 1.47 -11.11 -7.16
C ARG A 210 0.70 -10.25 -8.17
N GLU A 211 -0.01 -10.87 -9.11
CA GLU A 211 -0.83 -10.16 -10.09
C GLU A 211 -2.02 -9.46 -9.41
N HIS A 212 -2.68 -10.16 -8.47
CA HIS A 212 -3.72 -9.55 -7.62
C HIS A 212 -3.19 -8.36 -6.81
N LEU A 213 -2.03 -8.53 -6.18
CA LEU A 213 -1.40 -7.52 -5.37
C LEU A 213 -0.99 -6.29 -6.20
N ALA A 214 -0.51 -6.49 -7.43
CA ALA A 214 -0.15 -5.40 -8.33
C ALA A 214 -1.36 -4.50 -8.64
N GLU A 215 -2.52 -5.10 -8.89
CA GLU A 215 -3.76 -4.35 -9.12
C GLU A 215 -4.26 -3.65 -7.85
N GLN A 216 -4.27 -4.35 -6.71
CA GLN A 216 -4.65 -3.73 -5.44
C GLN A 216 -3.73 -2.57 -5.04
N ARG A 217 -2.45 -2.65 -5.38
CA ARG A 217 -1.46 -1.60 -5.10
C ARG A 217 -1.76 -0.30 -5.83
N LYS A 218 -2.44 -0.34 -6.99
CA LYS A 218 -2.93 0.87 -7.67
C LYS A 218 -3.92 1.64 -6.79
N VAL A 219 -4.78 0.94 -6.05
CA VAL A 219 -5.73 1.55 -5.09
C VAL A 219 -5.01 2.12 -3.87
N VAL A 220 -4.05 1.37 -3.30
CA VAL A 220 -3.22 1.85 -2.19
C VAL A 220 -2.50 3.14 -2.58
N HIS A 221 -1.93 3.20 -3.77
CA HIS A 221 -1.25 4.40 -4.27
C HIS A 221 -2.18 5.61 -4.40
N LEU A 222 -3.41 5.41 -4.89
CA LEU A 222 -4.42 6.47 -4.91
C LEU A 222 -4.73 6.95 -3.49
N LEU A 223 -4.98 6.03 -2.57
CA LEU A 223 -5.32 6.36 -1.19
C LEU A 223 -4.18 7.09 -0.47
N THR A 224 -2.92 6.69 -0.71
CA THR A 224 -1.72 7.40 -0.24
C THR A 224 -1.68 8.85 -0.75
N LEU A 225 -2.01 9.10 -2.02
CA LEU A 225 -2.01 10.45 -2.59
C LEU A 225 -3.19 11.29 -2.08
N VAL A 226 -4.38 10.69 -2.00
CA VAL A 226 -5.59 11.41 -1.56
C VAL A 226 -5.52 11.74 -0.06
N SER A 227 -5.00 10.84 0.77
CA SER A 227 -4.82 11.08 2.21
C SER A 227 -3.55 11.88 2.53
N GLY A 228 -2.49 11.70 1.74
CA GLY A 228 -1.14 12.20 2.08
C GLY A 228 -0.48 11.44 3.23
N LEU A 229 -0.98 10.25 3.58
CA LEU A 229 -0.51 9.41 4.67
C LEU A 229 0.17 8.14 4.13
N PRO A 230 1.05 7.50 4.93
CA PRO A 230 1.54 6.17 4.62
C PRO A 230 0.42 5.13 4.78
N ILE A 231 0.07 4.46 3.68
CA ILE A 231 -0.97 3.44 3.62
C ILE A 231 -0.34 2.08 3.37
N HIS A 232 -0.65 1.12 4.23
CA HIS A 232 -0.03 -0.20 4.25
C HIS A 232 -1.08 -1.31 4.10
N PHE A 233 -0.67 -2.43 3.51
CA PHE A 233 -1.45 -3.67 3.57
C PHE A 233 -1.35 -4.27 4.97
N ARG A 234 -2.47 -4.76 5.51
CA ARG A 234 -2.56 -5.29 6.88
C ARG A 234 -2.81 -6.77 6.96
N GLU A 235 -3.46 -7.31 5.94
CA GLU A 235 -3.83 -8.71 5.89
C GLU A 235 -4.17 -9.08 4.45
N HIS A 236 -3.87 -10.32 4.07
CA HIS A 236 -4.37 -10.92 2.84
C HIS A 236 -5.06 -12.24 3.13
N LYS A 237 -6.18 -12.47 2.46
CA LYS A 237 -6.84 -13.76 2.37
C LYS A 237 -7.06 -14.11 0.92
N VAL A 238 -6.96 -15.40 0.60
CA VAL A 238 -7.12 -15.88 -0.76
C VAL A 238 -8.08 -17.06 -0.79
N THR A 239 -8.75 -17.22 -1.94
CA THR A 239 -9.50 -18.43 -2.29
C THR A 239 -8.92 -19.02 -3.57
N SER A 240 -8.91 -20.34 -3.64
CA SER A 240 -8.46 -21.12 -4.80
C SER A 240 -9.12 -22.49 -4.75
N PRO A 241 -9.35 -23.17 -5.88
CA PRO A 241 -9.91 -24.53 -5.87
C PRO A 241 -8.99 -25.52 -5.15
N GLY A 242 -7.68 -25.26 -5.09
CA GLY A 242 -6.74 -26.07 -4.34
C GLY A 242 -6.79 -25.86 -2.82
N ILE A 243 -7.38 -24.77 -2.34
CA ILE A 243 -7.50 -24.49 -0.90
C ILE A 243 -8.78 -25.14 -0.40
N VAL A 244 -8.68 -26.10 0.50
CA VAL A 244 -9.83 -26.90 0.91
C VAL A 244 -10.03 -26.92 2.42
N THR A 245 -11.25 -27.24 2.83
CA THR A 245 -11.54 -27.72 4.18
C THR A 245 -12.19 -29.09 4.05
N ARG A 246 -11.68 -30.10 4.78
CA ARG A 246 -12.21 -31.47 4.73
C ARG A 246 -12.96 -31.88 5.99
N SER A 247 -13.89 -32.82 5.82
CA SER A 247 -14.46 -33.59 6.92
C SER A 247 -13.44 -34.60 7.45
N LEU A 248 -13.70 -35.18 8.62
CA LEU A 248 -12.90 -36.31 9.15
C LEU A 248 -12.88 -37.53 8.20
N ALA A 249 -13.85 -37.64 7.30
CA ALA A 249 -13.92 -38.69 6.29
C ALA A 249 -13.18 -38.32 4.98
N GLY A 250 -12.48 -37.17 4.94
CA GLY A 250 -11.70 -36.71 3.79
C GLY A 250 -12.52 -35.99 2.70
N THR A 251 -13.83 -35.82 2.88
CA THR A 251 -14.70 -35.12 1.91
C THR A 251 -14.44 -33.63 1.95
N VAL A 252 -14.23 -33.00 0.79
CA VAL A 252 -14.13 -31.53 0.68
C VAL A 252 -15.48 -30.90 1.05
N LEU A 253 -15.48 -30.01 2.03
CA LEU A 253 -16.64 -29.30 2.54
C LEU A 253 -16.79 -27.91 1.91
N ASP A 254 -15.68 -27.17 1.77
CA ASP A 254 -15.66 -25.80 1.26
C ASP A 254 -14.25 -25.37 0.81
N HIS A 255 -14.15 -24.21 0.14
CA HIS A 255 -12.93 -23.51 -0.25
C HIS A 255 -12.80 -22.19 0.53
N PRO A 256 -12.20 -22.22 1.74
CA PRO A 256 -12.23 -21.08 2.65
C PRO A 256 -11.37 -19.91 2.17
N ASN A 257 -11.68 -18.71 2.69
CA ASN A 257 -10.78 -17.56 2.64
C ASN A 257 -9.59 -17.81 3.58
N SER A 258 -8.49 -18.35 3.05
CA SER A 258 -7.32 -18.71 3.84
C SER A 258 -6.33 -17.55 3.94
N PRO A 259 -5.77 -17.27 5.13
CA PRO A 259 -4.74 -16.26 5.30
C PRO A 259 -3.52 -16.53 4.44
N LEU A 260 -2.96 -15.47 3.85
CA LEU A 260 -1.75 -15.54 3.05
C LEU A 260 -0.79 -14.44 3.49
N ILE A 261 0.46 -14.83 3.75
CA ILE A 261 1.55 -13.92 4.10
C ILE A 261 2.42 -13.76 2.87
N SER A 262 2.57 -12.51 2.43
CA SER A 262 3.38 -12.19 1.26
C SER A 262 4.68 -11.53 1.64
N GLY A 263 5.79 -12.01 1.07
CA GLY A 263 7.08 -11.36 1.17
C GLY A 263 7.12 -9.96 0.54
N ASP A 264 6.15 -9.61 -0.32
CA ASP A 264 6.04 -8.30 -0.97
C ASP A 264 5.29 -7.26 -0.12
N THR A 265 4.68 -7.66 1.01
CA THR A 265 3.96 -6.79 1.96
C THR A 265 4.32 -7.03 3.41
N VAL A 266 5.20 -7.99 3.75
CA VAL A 266 5.49 -8.29 5.16
C VAL A 266 6.05 -7.11 5.96
N GLN A 267 6.76 -6.19 5.31
CA GLN A 267 7.27 -4.98 5.96
C GLN A 267 6.14 -4.01 6.32
N ASP A 268 5.03 -4.02 5.56
CA ASP A 268 3.86 -3.19 5.83
C ASP A 268 3.25 -3.51 7.20
N TYR A 269 3.30 -4.77 7.62
CA TYR A 269 2.72 -5.22 8.89
C TYR A 269 3.41 -4.61 10.11
N ALA A 270 4.69 -4.23 9.99
CA ALA A 270 5.46 -3.65 11.08
C ALA A 270 5.22 -2.13 11.26
N HIS A 271 4.65 -1.45 10.26
CA HIS A 271 4.37 -0.03 10.34
C HIS A 271 3.16 0.26 11.24
N PRO A 272 3.18 1.32 12.06
CA PRO A 272 1.99 1.70 12.83
C PRO A 272 0.84 2.08 11.89
N ALA A 273 -0.39 1.74 12.27
CA ALA A 273 -1.58 2.17 11.54
C ALA A 273 -1.84 3.67 11.78
N PRO A 274 -2.20 4.45 10.75
CA PRO A 274 -2.70 5.81 10.93
C PRO A 274 -3.95 5.80 11.81
N ALA A 275 -4.16 6.86 12.59
CA ALA A 275 -5.37 7.01 13.38
C ALA A 275 -6.54 7.48 12.51
N SER A 276 -7.78 7.11 12.85
CA SER A 276 -8.94 7.47 12.03
C SER A 276 -9.10 8.99 11.83
N ASN A 277 -8.66 9.81 12.79
CA ASN A 277 -8.68 11.27 12.69
C ASN A 277 -7.63 11.83 11.71
N ASP A 278 -6.60 11.07 11.34
CA ASP A 278 -5.62 11.47 10.33
C ASP A 278 -6.28 11.58 8.94
N PHE A 279 -7.37 10.83 8.70
CA PHE A 279 -8.13 10.87 7.45
C PHE A 279 -9.09 12.06 7.32
N ASN A 280 -9.18 12.94 8.33
CA ASN A 280 -10.00 14.15 8.24
C ASN A 280 -9.51 15.16 7.17
N LEU A 281 -8.28 14.99 6.68
CA LEU A 281 -7.65 15.85 5.65
C LEU A 281 -7.57 15.19 4.27
N LEU A 282 -8.39 14.17 4.03
CA LEU A 282 -8.59 13.58 2.69
C LEU A 282 -8.93 14.69 1.67
N LEU A 283 -8.36 14.58 0.47
CA LEU A 283 -8.72 15.48 -0.63
C LEU A 283 -10.07 15.13 -1.27
N ALA A 284 -10.44 13.85 -1.27
CA ALA A 284 -11.72 13.38 -1.77
C ALA A 284 -12.14 12.11 -1.04
N SER A 285 -13.43 11.99 -0.72
CA SER A 285 -14.01 10.72 -0.27
C SER A 285 -14.26 9.80 -1.46
N PHE A 286 -14.50 8.52 -1.19
CA PHE A 286 -14.91 7.59 -2.23
C PHE A 286 -16.25 7.99 -2.87
N ASP A 287 -17.20 8.52 -2.11
CA ASP A 287 -18.50 8.99 -2.65
C ASP A 287 -18.34 10.07 -3.72
N GLN A 288 -17.32 10.93 -3.59
CA GLN A 288 -17.01 11.97 -4.58
C GLN A 288 -16.33 11.40 -5.82
N LEU A 289 -15.38 10.46 -5.62
CA LEU A 289 -14.57 9.89 -6.69
C LEU A 289 -15.36 8.83 -7.50
N GLY A 290 -16.08 7.98 -6.78
CA GLY A 290 -16.93 6.92 -7.26
C GLY A 290 -16.22 5.88 -8.13
N ILE A 291 -17.01 4.95 -8.66
CA ILE A 291 -16.53 3.89 -9.56
C ILE A 291 -15.91 4.46 -10.85
N LYS A 292 -16.41 5.60 -11.34
CA LYS A 292 -15.84 6.27 -12.52
C LYS A 292 -14.42 6.75 -12.26
N GLY A 293 -14.17 7.33 -11.09
CA GLY A 293 -12.84 7.80 -10.75
C GLY A 293 -11.85 6.66 -10.53
N MET A 294 -12.30 5.52 -9.99
CA MET A 294 -11.44 4.33 -9.88
C MET A 294 -10.99 3.81 -11.24
N LYS A 295 -11.92 3.77 -12.22
CA LYS A 295 -11.60 3.38 -13.59
C LYS A 295 -10.60 4.35 -14.23
N SER A 296 -10.89 5.65 -14.18
CA SER A 296 -10.03 6.69 -14.77
C SER A 296 -8.62 6.69 -14.16
N TRP A 297 -8.52 6.58 -12.84
CA TRP A 297 -7.24 6.41 -12.14
C TRP A 297 -6.47 5.19 -12.67
N SER A 298 -7.15 4.05 -12.76
CA SER A 298 -6.52 2.80 -13.15
C SER A 298 -6.05 2.78 -14.61
N GLU A 299 -6.79 3.40 -15.52
CA GLU A 299 -6.46 3.56 -16.93
C GLU A 299 -5.25 4.47 -17.14
N ASN A 300 -5.10 5.50 -16.29
CA ASN A 300 -3.97 6.42 -16.33
C ASN A 300 -2.72 5.89 -15.60
N TYR A 301 -2.86 4.90 -14.72
CA TYR A 301 -1.81 4.51 -13.78
C TYR A 301 -0.46 4.17 -14.44
N ASP A 302 -0.45 3.29 -15.44
CA ASP A 302 0.82 2.82 -16.04
C ASP A 302 1.53 3.93 -16.81
N ARG A 303 0.77 4.74 -17.57
CA ARG A 303 1.28 5.92 -18.29
C ARG A 303 1.90 6.93 -17.32
N TRP A 304 1.31 7.10 -16.15
CA TRP A 304 1.73 8.06 -15.13
C TRP A 304 2.64 7.46 -14.04
N SER A 305 3.10 6.21 -14.19
CA SER A 305 3.92 5.51 -13.19
C SER A 305 5.18 6.27 -12.77
N LYS A 306 5.84 7.01 -13.68
CA LYS A 306 7.00 7.86 -13.37
C LYS A 306 6.67 9.07 -12.50
N PHE A 307 5.42 9.53 -12.50
CA PHE A 307 4.92 10.53 -11.56
C PHE A 307 4.48 9.88 -10.24
N ILE A 308 3.71 8.79 -10.33
CA ILE A 308 3.06 8.12 -9.19
C ILE A 308 4.08 7.47 -8.26
N LEU A 309 4.94 6.59 -8.79
CA LEU A 309 5.79 5.72 -7.96
C LEU A 309 6.77 6.47 -7.05
N PRO A 310 7.49 7.53 -7.51
CA PRO A 310 8.33 8.32 -6.62
C PRO A 310 7.51 9.07 -5.57
N ALA A 311 6.34 9.58 -5.95
CA ALA A 311 5.47 10.33 -5.05
C ALA A 311 4.94 9.45 -3.91
N VAL A 312 4.39 8.28 -4.23
CA VAL A 312 3.88 7.34 -3.21
C VAL A 312 5.01 6.74 -2.40
N GLY A 313 6.18 6.49 -3.00
CA GLY A 313 7.35 5.96 -2.28
C GLY A 313 7.93 6.95 -1.26
N LEU A 314 7.72 8.26 -1.46
CA LEU A 314 8.09 9.30 -0.50
C LEU A 314 6.97 9.53 0.53
N LEU A 315 5.73 9.70 0.09
CA LEU A 315 4.57 9.93 0.97
C LEU A 315 4.28 8.72 1.86
N GLY A 316 4.65 7.52 1.41
CA GLY A 316 4.62 6.27 2.17
C GLY A 316 5.67 6.17 3.28
N ARG A 317 6.57 7.15 3.43
CA ARG A 317 7.56 7.16 4.52
C ARG A 317 7.06 7.98 5.69
N SER A 318 7.37 7.53 6.90
CA SER A 318 7.16 8.34 8.09
C SER A 318 8.17 9.51 8.11
N ARG A 319 7.65 10.74 8.16
CA ARG A 319 8.41 11.99 8.39
C ARG A 319 9.66 12.17 7.49
N PRO A 320 9.51 12.21 6.14
CA PRO A 320 10.65 12.48 5.28
C PRO A 320 11.12 13.93 5.44
N PHE A 321 12.43 14.14 5.33
CA PHE A 321 13.07 15.45 5.37
C PHE A 321 12.55 16.36 4.23
N ALA A 322 12.56 17.68 4.44
CA ALA A 322 11.99 18.63 3.47
C ALA A 322 12.77 18.61 2.15
N GLU A 323 14.08 18.43 2.22
CA GLU A 323 15.02 18.30 1.12
C GLU A 323 14.70 17.09 0.24
N ASP A 324 14.44 15.94 0.88
CA ASP A 324 14.04 14.71 0.18
C ASP A 324 12.71 14.90 -0.56
N VAL A 325 11.80 15.66 0.05
CA VAL A 325 10.51 15.99 -0.55
C VAL A 325 10.69 16.87 -1.77
N VAL A 326 11.44 17.97 -1.63
CA VAL A 326 11.70 18.89 -2.74
C VAL A 326 12.37 18.14 -3.89
N ASN A 327 13.38 17.31 -3.62
CA ASN A 327 14.08 16.56 -4.67
C ASN A 327 13.18 15.51 -5.34
N THR A 328 12.56 14.63 -4.54
CA THR A 328 11.82 13.47 -5.08
C THR A 328 10.53 13.90 -5.77
N LEU A 329 9.77 14.82 -5.18
CA LEU A 329 8.51 15.26 -5.77
C LEU A 329 8.72 16.24 -6.94
N SER A 330 9.85 16.96 -7.00
CA SER A 330 10.20 17.71 -8.22
C SER A 330 10.40 16.76 -9.40
N MET A 331 10.98 15.58 -9.21
CA MET A 331 11.08 14.57 -10.27
C MET A 331 9.69 14.06 -10.71
N SER A 332 8.77 13.84 -9.76
CA SER A 332 7.38 13.51 -10.07
C SER A 332 6.71 14.63 -10.88
N ILE A 333 6.88 15.89 -10.48
CA ILE A 333 6.34 17.06 -11.20
C ILE A 333 6.94 17.18 -12.61
N GLU A 334 8.24 16.94 -12.78
CA GLU A 334 8.88 16.94 -14.10
C GLU A 334 8.25 15.87 -15.01
N ALA A 335 8.07 14.65 -14.51
CA ALA A 335 7.41 13.58 -15.24
C ALA A 335 5.95 13.94 -15.60
N ALA A 336 5.19 14.49 -14.65
CA ALA A 336 3.83 14.97 -14.88
C ALA A 336 3.79 16.08 -15.95
N GLY A 337 4.64 17.11 -15.82
CA GLY A 337 4.72 18.22 -16.77
C GLY A 337 5.12 17.77 -18.18
N HIS A 338 5.91 16.71 -18.32
CA HIS A 338 6.17 16.09 -19.62
C HIS A 338 4.91 15.45 -20.22
N LEU A 339 4.14 14.72 -19.42
CA LEU A 339 2.91 14.03 -19.87
C LEU A 339 1.77 15.00 -20.19
N ILE A 340 1.65 16.10 -19.44
CA ILE A 340 0.67 17.17 -19.66
C ILE A 340 0.92 17.88 -20.99
N GLY A 341 2.20 18.05 -21.37
CA GLY A 341 2.58 18.76 -22.58
C GLY A 341 2.46 20.28 -22.46
N LYS A 342 2.65 20.97 -23.59
CA LYS A 342 2.72 22.44 -23.65
C LYS A 342 1.41 23.09 -23.19
N ARG A 343 1.52 24.13 -22.35
CA ARG A 343 0.41 24.96 -21.86
C ARG A 343 0.51 26.40 -22.35
N ALA A 344 -0.60 27.11 -22.37
CA ALA A 344 -0.63 28.51 -22.79
C ALA A 344 0.15 29.38 -21.80
N GLY A 345 1.04 30.23 -22.32
CA GLY A 345 1.85 31.14 -21.51
C GLY A 345 3.03 30.51 -20.79
N GLU A 346 3.33 29.22 -21.00
CA GLU A 346 4.46 28.57 -20.33
C GLU A 346 5.82 29.14 -20.73
N GLU A 347 5.91 29.84 -21.86
CA GLU A 347 7.12 30.48 -22.38
C GLU A 347 7.75 31.46 -21.39
N CYS A 348 6.94 32.05 -20.49
CA CYS A 348 7.45 32.92 -19.43
C CYS A 348 8.47 32.20 -18.52
N THR A 349 8.40 30.88 -18.40
CA THR A 349 9.26 30.09 -17.51
C THR A 349 10.55 29.58 -18.17
N TYR A 350 10.78 29.83 -19.46
CA TYR A 350 11.91 29.25 -20.18
C TYR A 350 13.25 29.88 -19.79
N ALA A 351 14.31 29.07 -19.85
CA ALA A 351 15.68 29.57 -19.86
C ALA A 351 16.12 29.73 -21.33
N GLY A 352 15.84 30.90 -21.92
CA GLY A 352 15.99 31.13 -23.35
C GLY A 352 15.00 30.28 -24.15
N LYS A 353 15.49 29.29 -24.91
CA LYS A 353 14.65 28.33 -25.64
C LYS A 353 14.49 26.97 -24.94
N LYS A 354 15.13 26.79 -23.78
CA LYS A 354 15.19 25.52 -23.07
C LYS A 354 14.09 25.45 -22.01
N LEU A 355 13.35 24.34 -22.00
CA LEU A 355 12.43 23.98 -20.92
C LEU A 355 13.24 23.62 -19.67
N VAL A 356 12.80 24.13 -18.52
CA VAL A 356 13.47 23.93 -17.22
C VAL A 356 12.44 23.45 -16.19
N THR A 357 12.88 23.11 -14.97
CA THR A 357 11.98 22.61 -13.91
C THR A 357 10.79 23.53 -13.66
N SER A 358 10.97 24.86 -13.67
CA SER A 358 9.86 25.80 -13.53
C SER A 358 8.81 25.68 -14.65
N THR A 359 9.21 25.27 -15.86
CA THR A 359 8.25 25.00 -16.94
C THR A 359 7.36 23.81 -16.61
N TYR A 360 7.93 22.72 -16.12
CA TYR A 360 7.13 21.53 -15.76
C TYR A 360 6.24 21.78 -14.55
N VAL A 361 6.72 22.55 -13.57
CA VAL A 361 5.92 23.02 -12.43
C VAL A 361 4.75 23.86 -12.93
N PHE A 362 4.98 24.83 -13.81
CA PHE A 362 3.93 25.68 -14.39
C PHE A 362 2.83 24.86 -15.06
N ARG A 363 3.20 23.84 -15.84
CA ARG A 363 2.22 22.94 -16.49
C ARG A 363 1.33 22.24 -15.47
N CYS A 364 1.91 21.78 -14.37
CA CYS A 364 1.17 21.15 -13.29
C CYS A 364 0.23 22.15 -12.59
N LEU A 365 0.72 23.36 -12.27
CA LEU A 365 -0.06 24.43 -11.66
C LEU A 365 -1.27 24.83 -12.53
N ASP A 366 -1.05 24.96 -13.84
CA ASP A 366 -2.09 25.32 -14.80
C ASP A 366 -3.18 24.25 -14.91
N VAL A 367 -2.79 22.96 -14.91
CA VAL A 367 -3.74 21.84 -14.93
C VAL A 367 -4.57 21.76 -13.64
N VAL A 368 -3.94 21.89 -12.47
CA VAL A 368 -4.71 21.86 -11.21
C VAL A 368 -5.57 23.10 -11.04
N GLY A 369 -5.14 24.24 -11.57
CA GLY A 369 -5.92 25.47 -11.65
C GLY A 369 -6.26 26.12 -10.30
N VAL A 370 -5.54 25.75 -9.23
CA VAL A 370 -5.78 26.25 -7.86
C VAL A 370 -5.07 27.58 -7.66
N HIS A 371 -5.76 28.55 -7.05
CA HIS A 371 -5.16 29.82 -6.66
C HIS A 371 -4.26 29.64 -5.41
N TRP A 372 -3.06 30.23 -5.43
CA TRP A 372 -2.05 30.10 -4.36
C TRP A 372 -2.01 31.29 -3.39
N GLY A 373 -2.87 32.28 -3.63
CA GLY A 373 -3.00 33.47 -2.78
C GLY A 373 -1.67 34.18 -2.55
N GLU A 374 -1.40 34.52 -1.30
CA GLU A 374 -0.23 35.29 -0.88
C GLU A 374 1.10 34.49 -0.91
N ILE A 375 1.09 33.20 -1.26
CA ILE A 375 2.33 32.43 -1.46
C ILE A 375 3.10 32.97 -2.67
N ALA A 376 2.39 33.28 -3.75
CA ALA A 376 2.94 33.85 -4.97
C ALA A 376 1.84 34.55 -5.78
N PRO A 377 2.14 35.69 -6.44
CA PRO A 377 1.13 36.47 -7.15
C PRO A 377 0.55 35.76 -8.37
N ASN A 378 1.27 34.79 -8.94
CA ASN A 378 0.85 34.04 -10.12
C ASN A 378 1.59 32.69 -10.23
N TYR A 379 1.17 31.84 -11.16
CA TYR A 379 1.80 30.53 -11.39
C TYR A 379 3.26 30.65 -11.84
N GLU A 380 3.62 31.70 -12.57
CA GLU A 380 5.00 31.93 -13.00
C GLU A 380 5.94 32.11 -11.80
N GLY A 381 5.59 33.01 -10.88
CA GLY A 381 6.37 33.29 -9.67
C GLY A 381 6.52 32.04 -8.80
N LEU A 382 5.41 31.32 -8.58
CA LEU A 382 5.45 30.07 -7.82
C LEU A 382 6.32 29.01 -8.49
N ALA A 383 6.15 28.81 -9.80
CA ALA A 383 6.90 27.82 -10.55
C ALA A 383 8.40 28.12 -10.57
N ARG A 384 8.77 29.40 -10.74
CA ARG A 384 10.16 29.85 -10.65
C ARG A 384 10.73 29.66 -9.24
N GLY A 385 9.95 29.97 -8.19
CA GLY A 385 10.36 29.80 -6.80
C GLY A 385 10.65 28.34 -6.44
N ILE A 386 9.75 27.43 -6.84
CA ILE A 386 9.94 25.99 -6.71
C ILE A 386 11.18 25.53 -7.48
N GLY A 387 11.30 25.93 -8.76
CA GLY A 387 12.43 25.53 -9.61
C GLY A 387 13.79 25.99 -9.06
N LYS A 388 13.89 27.22 -8.56
CA LYS A 388 15.11 27.74 -7.91
C LYS A 388 15.44 26.97 -6.64
N THR A 389 14.43 26.70 -5.80
CA THR A 389 14.63 25.96 -4.54
C THR A 389 15.13 24.54 -4.81
N TYR A 390 14.54 23.84 -5.79
CA TYR A 390 15.03 22.53 -6.23
C TYR A 390 16.47 22.59 -6.75
N ASN A 391 16.78 23.52 -7.64
CA ASN A 391 18.13 23.65 -8.20
C ASN A 391 19.19 23.95 -7.12
N ALA A 392 18.89 24.86 -6.19
CA ALA A 392 19.79 25.18 -5.08
C ALA A 392 19.95 24.04 -4.06
N THR A 393 18.93 23.18 -3.92
CA THR A 393 19.00 21.98 -3.07
C THR A 393 19.87 20.89 -3.72
N LYS A 394 19.76 20.74 -5.05
CA LYS A 394 20.38 19.66 -5.82
C LYS A 394 21.80 19.95 -6.29
N HIS A 395 22.08 21.18 -6.72
CA HIS A 395 23.32 21.54 -7.37
C HIS A 395 24.23 22.34 -6.44
N PHE A 396 25.43 21.82 -6.20
CA PHE A 396 26.45 22.47 -5.37
C PHE A 396 26.81 23.90 -5.81
N ASN A 397 26.63 24.23 -7.10
CA ASN A 397 27.04 25.50 -7.69
C ASN A 397 25.91 26.54 -7.86
N GLU A 398 24.66 26.24 -7.50
CA GLU A 398 23.48 27.10 -7.76
C GLU A 398 23.24 28.16 -6.66
N GLY A 399 24.30 28.65 -6.01
CA GLY A 399 24.24 29.70 -4.99
C GLY A 399 24.13 29.19 -3.56
N LYS A 400 23.53 30.01 -2.67
CA LYS A 400 23.34 29.67 -1.26
C LYS A 400 22.28 28.57 -1.13
N TYR A 401 22.54 27.59 -0.28
CA TYR A 401 21.54 26.59 0.09
C TYR A 401 20.26 27.27 0.64
N PRO A 402 19.05 26.81 0.26
CA PRO A 402 17.82 27.46 0.71
C PRO A 402 17.67 27.45 2.23
N ASP A 403 17.10 28.53 2.79
CA ASP A 403 16.78 28.59 4.21
C ASP A 403 15.67 27.56 4.55
N ALA A 404 15.65 27.08 5.79
CA ALA A 404 14.79 25.98 6.22
C ALA A 404 13.30 26.30 6.01
N GLU A 405 12.91 27.53 6.29
CA GLU A 405 11.56 28.08 6.09
C GLU A 405 11.09 27.94 4.63
N VAL A 406 11.99 28.23 3.67
CA VAL A 406 11.73 28.11 2.25
C VAL A 406 11.56 26.64 1.85
N LEU A 407 12.43 25.76 2.37
CA LEU A 407 12.33 24.31 2.13
C LEU A 407 11.02 23.73 2.65
N TYR A 408 10.60 24.11 3.86
CA TYR A 408 9.34 23.66 4.43
C TYR A 408 8.12 24.15 3.63
N LEU A 409 8.10 25.43 3.24
CA LEU A 409 7.01 25.97 2.42
C LEU A 409 6.93 25.26 1.06
N VAL A 410 8.06 25.13 0.35
CA VAL A 410 8.11 24.49 -0.97
C VAL A 410 7.77 23.00 -0.87
N SER A 411 8.24 22.30 0.15
CA SER A 411 7.87 20.91 0.46
C SER A 411 6.35 20.76 0.62
N ALA A 412 5.71 21.63 1.39
CA ALA A 412 4.27 21.60 1.61
C ALA A 412 3.48 21.89 0.32
N VAL A 413 3.91 22.90 -0.45
CA VAL A 413 3.29 23.27 -1.73
C VAL A 413 3.41 22.14 -2.75
N ILE A 414 4.61 21.59 -2.96
CA ILE A 414 4.84 20.52 -3.94
C ILE A 414 4.06 19.26 -3.57
N ARG A 415 4.02 18.87 -2.28
CA ARG A 415 3.18 17.76 -1.82
C ARG A 415 1.73 18.01 -2.22
N TYR A 416 1.23 19.22 -2.01
CA TYR A 416 -0.15 19.54 -2.32
C TYR A 416 -0.43 19.50 -3.83
N ILE A 417 0.47 20.03 -4.68
CA ILE A 417 0.36 19.92 -6.14
C ILE A 417 0.28 18.46 -6.57
N VAL A 418 1.18 17.61 -6.08
CA VAL A 418 1.22 16.18 -6.42
C VAL A 418 -0.08 15.48 -6.03
N ARG A 419 -0.62 15.77 -4.84
CA ARG A 419 -1.88 15.19 -4.39
C ARG A 419 -3.08 15.68 -5.23
N LEU A 420 -3.11 16.96 -5.63
CA LEU A 420 -4.13 17.51 -6.53
C LEU A 420 -4.05 16.90 -7.94
N LEU A 421 -2.85 16.65 -8.45
CA LEU A 421 -2.67 15.94 -9.72
C LEU A 421 -3.26 14.52 -9.65
N ALA A 422 -3.19 13.83 -8.50
CA ALA A 422 -3.85 12.54 -8.36
C ALA A 422 -5.37 12.62 -8.55
N LEU A 423 -6.01 13.70 -8.05
CA LEU A 423 -7.43 13.95 -8.32
C LEU A 423 -7.71 14.23 -9.79
N HIS A 424 -6.82 14.97 -10.47
CA HIS A 424 -6.94 15.19 -11.92
C HIS A 424 -6.90 13.88 -12.71
N LEU A 425 -6.04 12.94 -12.30
CA LEU A 425 -5.94 11.62 -12.96
C LEU A 425 -7.14 10.71 -12.68
N ALA A 426 -7.85 10.94 -11.57
CA ALA A 426 -9.09 10.23 -11.25
C ALA A 426 -10.33 10.92 -11.83
N ASP A 427 -10.25 12.19 -12.21
CA ASP A 427 -11.37 12.94 -12.77
C ASP A 427 -10.91 13.98 -13.79
N GLU A 428 -10.93 13.57 -15.06
CA GLU A 428 -10.60 14.44 -16.19
C GLU A 428 -11.64 15.56 -16.40
N THR A 429 -12.86 15.45 -15.85
CA THR A 429 -13.88 16.51 -15.94
C THR A 429 -13.52 17.72 -15.07
N GLY A 430 -12.62 17.53 -14.08
CA GLY A 430 -12.18 18.56 -13.16
C GLY A 430 -13.19 18.93 -12.08
N ALA A 431 -14.26 18.16 -11.92
CA ALA A 431 -15.26 18.34 -10.86
C ALA A 431 -14.63 18.15 -9.47
N LEU A 432 -13.78 17.14 -9.29
CA LEU A 432 -13.04 16.91 -8.04
C LEU A 432 -12.13 18.09 -7.67
N LEU A 433 -11.62 18.82 -8.66
CA LEU A 433 -10.79 20.01 -8.44
C LEU A 433 -11.59 21.28 -8.20
N ALA A 434 -12.89 21.33 -8.53
CA ALA A 434 -13.68 22.56 -8.52
C ALA A 434 -13.71 23.24 -7.14
N ALA A 435 -13.86 22.46 -6.06
CA ALA A 435 -13.83 22.97 -4.70
C ALA A 435 -12.48 23.62 -4.36
N PHE A 436 -11.38 22.98 -4.74
CA PHE A 436 -10.02 23.48 -4.50
C PHE A 436 -9.69 24.73 -5.31
N LYS A 437 -10.20 24.81 -6.54
CA LYS A 437 -10.08 26.02 -7.38
C LYS A 437 -10.80 27.21 -6.72
N LYS A 438 -11.95 26.97 -6.10
CA LYS A 438 -12.74 27.99 -5.41
C LYS A 438 -12.15 28.41 -4.07
N GLU A 439 -11.71 27.46 -3.24
CA GLU A 439 -11.18 27.72 -1.90
C GLU A 439 -9.75 28.27 -1.93
N GLY A 440 -8.94 27.86 -2.92
CA GLY A 440 -7.52 28.17 -2.98
C GLY A 440 -6.67 27.32 -2.03
N ALA A 441 -5.34 27.40 -2.18
CA ALA A 441 -4.41 26.53 -1.46
C ALA A 441 -4.21 26.91 0.02
N LEU A 442 -4.46 28.17 0.40
CA LEU A 442 -4.12 28.71 1.72
C LEU A 442 -4.86 28.03 2.88
N LEU A 443 -6.15 27.70 2.67
CA LEU A 443 -6.96 27.03 3.68
C LEU A 443 -6.38 25.65 4.05
N ARG A 444 -5.85 24.93 3.06
CA ARG A 444 -5.27 23.58 3.24
C ARG A 444 -3.82 23.62 3.71
N LEU A 445 -3.07 24.65 3.31
CA LEU A 445 -1.71 24.89 3.79
C LEU A 445 -1.67 25.67 5.10
N LYS A 446 -2.82 25.91 5.78
CA LYS A 446 -2.92 26.56 7.10
C LYS A 446 -2.09 27.84 7.24
N ASN A 447 -2.00 28.64 6.18
CA ASN A 447 -1.19 29.86 6.13
C ASN A 447 0.28 29.65 6.54
N LEU A 448 0.91 28.53 6.17
CA LEU A 448 2.32 28.24 6.46
C LEU A 448 3.26 29.37 6.00
N HIS A 449 2.95 30.05 4.90
CA HIS A 449 3.69 31.21 4.40
C HIS A 449 3.72 32.36 5.42
N LYS A 450 2.59 32.62 6.11
CA LYS A 450 2.49 33.61 7.20
C LYS A 450 3.25 33.16 8.45
N HIS A 451 3.20 31.87 8.78
CA HIS A 451 3.94 31.33 9.92
C HIS A 451 5.45 31.45 9.75
N TYR A 452 5.95 31.15 8.54
CA TYR A 452 7.37 31.23 8.23
C TYR A 452 7.83 32.61 7.75
N GLY A 453 6.90 33.53 7.47
CA GLY A 453 7.21 34.87 6.97
C GLY A 453 7.80 34.90 5.56
N VAL A 454 7.46 33.91 4.72
CA VAL A 454 8.06 33.70 3.39
C VAL A 454 7.00 33.66 2.28
N SER A 455 7.23 34.42 1.21
CA SER A 455 6.47 34.39 -0.05
C SER A 455 7.42 34.44 -1.26
N PHE A 456 6.87 34.30 -2.47
CA PHE A 456 7.60 34.47 -3.73
C PHE A 456 7.09 35.66 -4.53
N ASP A 457 8.00 36.46 -5.11
CA ASP A 457 7.65 37.48 -6.09
C ASP A 457 7.30 36.89 -7.47
N ALA A 458 6.90 37.72 -8.44
CA ALA A 458 6.58 37.29 -9.81
C ALA A 458 7.78 36.65 -10.55
N LYS A 459 9.01 36.88 -10.09
CA LYS A 459 10.25 36.27 -10.63
C LYS A 459 10.65 35.02 -9.86
N GLY A 460 9.88 34.62 -8.84
CA GLY A 460 10.16 33.50 -7.96
C GLY A 460 11.32 33.73 -7.01
N ASN A 461 11.65 34.98 -6.67
CA ASN A 461 12.59 35.26 -5.58
C ASN A 461 11.86 35.18 -4.25
N VAL A 462 12.56 34.68 -3.23
CA VAL A 462 12.08 34.68 -1.85
C VAL A 462 11.95 36.13 -1.37
N VAL A 463 10.78 36.50 -0.88
CA VAL A 463 10.50 37.81 -0.28
C VAL A 463 9.84 37.62 1.09
N PRO A 464 10.04 38.56 2.03
CA PRO A 464 9.29 38.55 3.28
C PRO A 464 7.79 38.59 3.01
N TYR A 465 7.02 37.82 3.78
CA TYR A 465 5.56 37.92 3.76
C TYR A 465 5.12 39.35 4.11
N GLN A 466 4.22 39.92 3.30
CA GLN A 466 3.57 41.21 3.54
C GLN A 466 2.05 41.03 3.43
N GLU A 467 1.34 41.40 4.49
CA GLU A 467 -0.12 41.27 4.57
C GLU A 467 -0.77 42.26 3.59
N GLY A 468 -1.64 41.78 2.69
CA GLY A 468 -2.44 42.63 1.80
C GLY A 468 -1.85 43.03 0.45
N ILE A 469 -0.83 42.33 -0.08
CA ILE A 469 -0.39 42.48 -1.47
C ILE A 469 -0.96 41.35 -2.32
N VAL A 470 -2.17 41.54 -2.87
CA VAL A 470 -2.69 40.79 -4.03
C VAL A 470 -3.32 41.78 -4.99
#